data_AF-A0A7S3BI47-F1
#
_entry.id   AF-A0A7S3BI47-F1
#
_cell.length_a   1.000
_cell.length_b   1.000
_cell.length_c   1.000
_cell.angle_alpha   90.00
_cell.angle_beta   90.00
_cell.angle_gamma   90.00
#
_symmetry.space_group_name_H-M   'P 1'
#
loop_
_entity.id
_entity.type
_entity.pdbx_description
1 polymer ?
#
loop_
_entity_poly.entity_id
_entity_poly.type
_entity_poly.pdbx_seq_one_letter_code
_entity_poly.pdbx_strand_id
1 'polypeptide(L)'
;EMLLAALGDAAGGESDVLLVIDVQNDFCPGGALEVASGDEVVPLCNALVERFRHVVFSQDWHPAEHMSFAPNNAGAAPYEVVQAAYGEQTLWPTHCVQGGAGAAFHA
;
A
#
# COMPACT_ATOMS: atom_id res chain seq x y z
N GLU A 1 3.90 -17.45 -7.89
CA GLU A 1 4.55 -18.78 -7.72
C GLU A 1 5.96 -18.73 -7.08
N MET A 2 6.85 -17.82 -7.50
CA MET A 2 8.25 -17.80 -7.01
C MET A 2 8.41 -17.47 -5.49
N LEU A 3 7.51 -16.66 -4.90
CA LEU A 3 7.56 -16.29 -3.48
C LEU A 3 7.14 -17.44 -2.54
N LEU A 4 6.11 -18.22 -2.92
CA LEU A 4 5.70 -19.42 -2.18
C LEU A 4 6.77 -20.51 -2.22
N ALA A 5 7.45 -20.64 -3.37
CA ALA A 5 8.57 -21.58 -3.51
C ALA A 5 9.78 -21.20 -2.62
N ALA A 6 10.03 -19.91 -2.41
CA ALA A 6 11.11 -19.43 -1.54
C ALA A 6 10.82 -19.66 -0.04
N LEU A 7 9.55 -19.64 0.37
CA LEU A 7 9.15 -19.90 1.75
C LEU A 7 9.04 -21.40 2.08
N GLY A 8 8.98 -22.28 1.06
CA GLY A 8 8.85 -23.72 1.25
C GLY A 8 7.60 -24.11 2.07
N ASP A 9 7.66 -25.28 2.73
CA ASP A 9 6.65 -25.74 3.69
C ASP A 9 6.80 -25.11 5.09
N ALA A 10 7.79 -24.23 5.29
CA ALA A 10 8.06 -23.64 6.59
C ALA A 10 7.07 -22.49 6.87
N ALA A 11 6.21 -22.69 7.87
CA ALA A 11 5.52 -21.59 8.54
C ALA A 11 6.57 -20.62 9.16
N GLY A 12 6.20 -19.35 9.29
CA GLY A 12 7.05 -18.38 9.99
C GLY A 12 7.39 -18.89 11.40
N GLY A 13 8.63 -18.69 11.83
CA GLY A 13 9.05 -19.06 13.18
C GLY A 13 8.29 -18.27 14.25
N GLU A 14 8.40 -18.71 15.52
CA GLU A 14 7.72 -18.08 16.66
C GLU A 14 8.05 -16.59 16.86
N SER A 15 9.19 -16.13 16.35
CA SER A 15 9.63 -14.73 16.41
C SER A 15 9.36 -13.94 15.13
N ASP A 16 8.83 -14.58 14.09
CA ASP A 16 8.69 -13.99 12.77
C ASP A 16 7.35 -13.28 12.64
N VAL A 17 7.34 -12.17 11.90
CA VAL A 17 6.14 -11.36 11.66
C VAL A 17 5.94 -11.19 10.16
N LEU A 18 4.73 -11.46 9.68
CA LEU A 18 4.30 -11.05 8.35
C LEU A 18 3.70 -9.65 8.43
N LEU A 19 4.29 -8.72 7.68
CA LEU A 19 3.77 -7.37 7.51
C LEU A 19 3.16 -7.26 6.10
N VAL A 20 1.84 -7.14 6.04
CA VAL A 20 1.08 -6.92 4.80
C VAL A 20 0.95 -5.41 4.60
N ILE A 21 1.71 -4.88 3.64
CA ILE A 21 1.82 -3.44 3.41
C ILE A 21 0.77 -2.99 2.40
N ASP A 22 -0.12 -2.10 2.85
CA ASP A 22 -0.95 -1.22 2.03
C ASP A 22 -1.70 -1.92 0.88
N VAL A 23 -2.26 -3.10 1.16
CA VAL A 23 -3.15 -3.83 0.23
C VAL A 23 -4.54 -3.17 0.24
N GLN A 24 -4.60 -1.93 -0.25
CA GLN A 24 -5.77 -1.05 -0.23
C GLN A 24 -6.31 -0.80 -1.64
N ASN A 25 -7.60 -0.45 -1.73
CA ASN A 25 -8.29 -0.27 -3.01
C ASN A 25 -7.60 0.72 -3.95
N ASP A 26 -7.09 1.84 -3.43
CA ASP A 26 -6.48 2.86 -4.27
C ASP A 26 -5.17 2.41 -4.94
N PHE A 27 -4.52 1.37 -4.42
CA PHE A 27 -3.30 0.80 -5.02
C PHE A 27 -3.56 -0.39 -5.95
N CYS A 28 -4.81 -0.87 -6.04
CA CYS A 28 -5.23 -1.95 -6.94
C CYS A 28 -5.85 -1.39 -8.24
N PRO A 29 -6.06 -2.22 -9.28
CA PRO A 29 -6.66 -1.77 -10.54
C PRO A 29 -8.01 -1.07 -10.34
N GLY A 30 -8.18 0.10 -10.94
CA GLY A 30 -9.35 0.96 -10.78
C GLY A 30 -9.30 1.90 -9.56
N GLY A 31 -8.26 1.82 -8.74
CA GLY A 31 -7.96 2.75 -7.65
C GLY A 31 -7.37 4.08 -8.10
N ALA A 32 -7.33 5.07 -7.20
CA ALA A 32 -6.84 6.41 -7.52
C ALA A 32 -5.32 6.49 -7.80
N LEU A 33 -4.54 5.54 -7.28
CA LEU A 33 -3.10 5.39 -7.51
C LEU A 33 -2.79 3.94 -7.87
N GLU A 34 -3.50 3.42 -8.87
CA GLU A 34 -3.44 2.01 -9.23
C GLU A 34 -2.01 1.55 -9.57
N VAL A 35 -1.66 0.38 -9.04
CA VAL A 35 -0.51 -0.41 -9.50
C VAL A 35 -1.04 -1.51 -10.40
N ALA A 36 -0.46 -1.63 -11.59
CA ALA A 36 -0.84 -2.67 -12.54
C ALA A 36 -0.73 -4.07 -11.90
N SER A 37 -1.80 -4.85 -11.97
CA SER A 37 -1.92 -6.17 -11.30
C SER A 37 -1.70 -6.13 -9.79
N GLY A 38 -1.91 -4.99 -9.12
CA GLY A 38 -1.68 -4.84 -7.67
C GLY A 38 -2.56 -5.74 -6.81
N ASP A 39 -3.72 -6.16 -7.32
CA ASP A 39 -4.65 -7.10 -6.70
C ASP A 39 -4.19 -8.57 -6.77
N GLU A 40 -3.28 -8.93 -7.68
CA GLU A 40 -2.77 -10.31 -7.80
C GLU A 40 -2.00 -10.78 -6.56
N VAL A 41 -1.57 -9.86 -5.69
CA VAL A 41 -0.92 -10.18 -4.41
C VAL A 41 -1.92 -10.66 -3.36
N VAL A 42 -3.22 -10.31 -3.48
CA VAL A 42 -4.22 -10.59 -2.44
C VAL A 42 -4.34 -12.10 -2.13
N PRO A 43 -4.48 -13.01 -3.12
CA PRO A 43 -4.54 -14.44 -2.83
C PRO A 43 -3.27 -14.98 -2.16
N LEU A 44 -2.11 -14.42 -2.52
CA LEU A 44 -0.82 -14.79 -1.92
C LEU A 44 -0.74 -14.32 -0.47
N CYS A 45 -1.10 -13.06 -0.18
CA CYS A 45 -1.20 -12.55 1.18
C CYS A 45 -2.14 -13.42 2.02
N ASN A 46 -3.34 -13.73 1.50
CA ASN A 46 -4.31 -14.59 2.19
C ASN A 46 -3.74 -16.00 2.49
N ALA A 47 -2.96 -16.58 1.58
CA ALA A 47 -2.29 -17.86 1.83
C ALA A 47 -1.14 -17.76 2.86
N LEU A 48 -0.45 -16.62 2.91
CA LEU A 48 0.67 -16.39 3.82
C LEU A 48 0.23 -16.06 5.24
N VAL A 49 -0.85 -15.30 5.43
CA VAL A 49 -1.34 -14.97 6.79
C VAL A 49 -1.70 -16.21 7.61
N GLU A 50 -2.13 -17.29 6.95
CA GLU A 50 -2.38 -18.61 7.57
C GLU A 50 -1.10 -19.29 8.10
N ARG A 51 0.08 -18.86 7.61
CA ARG A 51 1.39 -19.48 7.91
C ARG A 51 2.21 -18.71 8.95
N PHE A 52 1.73 -17.57 9.43
CA PHE A 52 2.45 -16.75 10.40
C PHE A 52 1.63 -16.59 11.68
N ARG A 53 2.30 -16.77 12.83
CA ARG A 53 1.69 -16.51 14.14
C ARG A 53 1.40 -15.02 14.36
N HIS A 54 2.28 -14.16 13.83
CA HIS A 54 2.19 -12.72 13.97
C HIS A 54 1.96 -12.09 12.60
N VAL A 55 0.81 -11.45 12.45
CA VAL A 55 0.43 -10.74 11.23
C VAL A 55 0.08 -9.31 11.58
N VAL A 56 0.65 -8.36 10.84
CA VAL A 56 0.36 -6.94 10.94
C VAL A 56 -0.03 -6.44 9.56
N PHE A 57 -1.05 -5.60 9.51
CA PHE A 57 -1.44 -4.90 8.30
C PHE A 57 -1.14 -3.42 8.48
N SER A 58 -0.52 -2.79 7.49
CA SER A 58 -0.49 -1.33 7.42
C SER A 58 -1.62 -0.81 6.53
N GLN A 59 -1.97 0.44 6.76
CA GLN A 59 -2.80 1.23 5.86
C GLN A 59 -2.11 2.57 5.69
N ASP A 60 -1.95 3.00 4.45
CA ASP A 60 -1.75 4.39 4.16
C ASP A 60 -3.04 5.14 4.49
N TRP A 61 -2.92 6.28 5.17
CA TRP A 61 -4.06 6.89 5.88
C TRP A 61 -3.98 8.41 5.93
N HIS A 62 -4.20 9.04 4.78
CA HIS A 62 -3.94 10.46 4.57
C HIS A 62 -5.14 11.35 4.86
N PRO A 63 -4.99 12.50 5.57
CA PRO A 63 -6.01 13.55 5.53
C PRO A 63 -6.19 14.04 4.09
N ALA A 64 -7.36 14.59 3.74
CA ALA A 64 -7.64 15.05 2.37
C ALA A 64 -6.66 16.14 1.90
N GLU A 65 -6.15 16.93 2.83
CA GLU A 65 -5.21 18.04 2.63
C GLU A 65 -3.75 17.60 2.76
N HIS A 66 -3.46 16.29 2.68
CA HIS A 66 -2.10 15.78 2.85
C HIS A 66 -1.13 16.39 1.82
N MET A 67 0.07 16.73 2.28
CA MET A 67 1.02 17.50 1.47
C MET A 67 1.58 16.69 0.30
N SER A 68 1.55 15.36 0.37
CA SER A 68 2.02 14.50 -0.72
C SER A 68 1.09 14.52 -1.93
N PHE A 69 -0.11 15.11 -1.84
CA PHE A 69 -1.04 15.17 -2.95
C PHE A 69 -0.75 16.35 -3.88
N ALA A 70 -0.64 16.09 -5.18
CA ALA A 70 -0.46 17.13 -6.19
C ALA A 70 -1.56 18.21 -6.16
N PRO A 71 -2.86 17.89 -5.99
CA PRO A 71 -3.90 18.91 -5.85
C PRO A 71 -3.69 19.92 -4.70
N ASN A 72 -2.92 19.56 -3.66
CA ASN A 72 -2.60 20.44 -2.53
C ASN A 72 -1.33 21.27 -2.75
N ASN A 73 -0.70 21.17 -3.92
CA ASN A 73 0.51 21.89 -4.30
C ASN A 73 0.22 22.73 -5.55
N ALA A 74 0.15 24.05 -5.40
CA ALA A 74 -0.30 24.94 -6.46
C ALA A 74 0.58 24.85 -7.71
N GLY A 75 -0.06 24.51 -8.84
CA GLY A 75 0.60 24.41 -10.15
C GLY A 75 1.40 23.12 -10.38
N ALA A 76 1.39 22.18 -9.44
CA ALA A 76 2.05 20.90 -9.59
C ALA A 76 1.12 19.82 -10.18
N ALA A 77 1.72 18.84 -10.84
CA ALA A 77 1.02 17.65 -11.34
C ALA A 77 1.42 16.39 -10.55
N PRO A 78 0.58 15.33 -10.54
CA PRO A 78 0.99 14.02 -10.03
C PRO A 78 2.32 13.56 -10.66
N TYR A 79 3.13 12.87 -9.86
CA TYR A 79 4.45 12.32 -10.17
C TYR A 79 5.59 13.35 -10.31
N GLU A 80 5.31 14.65 -10.12
CA GLU A 80 6.36 15.66 -10.00
C GLU A 80 7.03 15.62 -8.63
N VAL A 81 8.29 16.09 -8.56
CA VAL A 81 9.05 16.18 -7.31
C VAL A 81 9.11 17.64 -6.85
N VAL A 82 8.77 17.88 -5.59
CA VAL A 82 8.91 19.19 -4.94
C VAL A 82 9.92 19.13 -3.80
N GLN A 83 10.42 20.29 -3.38
CA GLN A 83 11.23 20.40 -2.16
C GLN A 83 10.31 20.67 -0.96
N ALA A 84 10.25 19.70 -0.05
CA ALA A 84 9.63 19.81 1.25
C ALA A 84 10.67 20.14 2.33
N ALA A 85 10.22 20.46 3.54
CA ALA A 85 11.13 20.78 4.65
C ALA A 85 12.09 19.62 5.02
N TYR A 86 11.73 18.39 4.68
CA TYR A 86 12.53 17.18 4.92
C TYR A 86 13.30 16.68 3.69
N GLY A 87 13.27 17.41 2.57
CA GLY A 87 13.92 17.04 1.31
C GLY A 87 12.95 16.84 0.15
N GLU A 88 13.36 16.07 -0.84
CA GLU A 88 12.57 15.78 -2.04
C GLU A 88 11.31 14.97 -1.72
N GLN A 89 10.17 15.40 -2.25
CA GLN A 89 8.88 14.71 -2.13
C GLN A 89 8.27 14.52 -3.53
N THR A 90 8.01 13.28 -3.90
CA THR A 90 7.16 12.97 -5.06
C THR A 90 5.71 13.28 -4.72
N LEU A 91 5.02 14.03 -5.57
CA LEU A 91 3.60 14.29 -5.44
C LEU A 91 2.79 13.19 -6.11
N TRP A 92 1.63 12.88 -5.54
CA TRP A 92 0.77 11.78 -5.97
C TRP A 92 -0.64 12.29 -6.31
N PRO A 93 -1.45 11.52 -7.05
CA PRO A 93 -2.90 11.69 -7.01
C PRO A 93 -3.41 11.63 -5.57
N THR A 94 -4.59 12.18 -5.30
CA THR A 94 -5.24 11.97 -3.99
C THR A 94 -5.60 10.49 -3.85
N HIS A 95 -5.10 9.84 -2.81
CA HIS A 95 -5.28 8.41 -2.55
C HIS A 95 -5.36 8.14 -1.05
N CYS A 96 -5.94 7.00 -0.67
CA CYS A 96 -5.98 6.48 0.68
C CYS A 96 -6.45 7.52 1.72
N VAL A 97 -7.45 8.33 1.35
CA VAL A 97 -8.01 9.36 2.23
C VAL A 97 -8.77 8.71 3.38
N GLN A 98 -8.52 9.18 4.61
CA GLN A 98 -9.09 8.61 5.84
C GLN A 98 -10.62 8.45 5.75
N GLY A 99 -11.09 7.23 6.03
CA GLY A 99 -12.51 6.87 6.03
C GLY A 99 -13.11 6.69 4.63
N GLY A 100 -12.36 6.93 3.57
CA GLY A 100 -12.78 6.76 2.19
C GLY A 100 -12.71 5.31 1.72
N ALA A 101 -13.47 5.00 0.66
CA ALA A 101 -13.47 3.66 0.05
C ALA A 101 -12.09 3.27 -0.51
N GLY A 102 -11.34 4.23 -1.06
CA GLY A 102 -9.99 4.01 -1.59
C GLY A 102 -8.98 3.55 -0.53
N ALA A 103 -9.16 3.98 0.72
CA ALA A 103 -8.31 3.61 1.85
C ALA A 103 -8.69 2.27 2.50
N ALA A 104 -9.83 1.68 2.15
CA ALA A 104 -10.20 0.36 2.67
C ALA A 104 -9.30 -0.73 2.06
N PHE A 105 -9.11 -1.84 2.79
CA PHE A 105 -8.41 -3.00 2.25
C PHE A 105 -9.12 -3.57 1.02
N HIS A 106 -8.34 -4.07 0.08
CA HIS A 106 -8.86 -4.80 -1.07
C HIS A 106 -9.35 -6.20 -0.65
N ALA A 107 -10.48 -6.62 -1.22
CA ALA A 107 -11.10 -7.92 -0.95
C ALA A 107 -10.83 -8.94 -2.07
#